data_AF-A0A7C7PYR9-F1
#
_entry.id   AF-A0A7C7PYR9-F1
#
_cell.length_a   1.000
_cell.length_b   1.000
_cell.length_c   1.000
_cell.angle_alpha   90.00
_cell.angle_beta   90.00
_cell.angle_gamma   90.00
#
_symmetry.space_group_name_H-M   'P 1'
#
loop_
_entity.id
_entity.type
_entity.pdbx_description
1 polymer ?
#
loop_
_entity_poly.entity_id
_entity_poly.type
_entity_poly.pdbx_seq_one_letter_code
_entity_poly.pdbx_strand_id
1 'polypeptide(L)'
;AGGMTDIAQAVGAATRLATAAPYQGRRAVINILSDGVDNAGFEPAMLRDEAIRAGATINGVVFGGRQDLPAYFRENVIGGPGAFLMTVRDPQDLPKVLEKKFWRDLIAGHTPSSLQAG
;
A
#
# COMPACT_ATOMS: atom_id res chain seq x y z
N ALA A 1 25.80 3.36 2.00
CA ALA A 1 25.15 3.77 3.25
C ALA A 1 23.65 3.57 3.07
N GLY A 2 23.02 2.71 3.87
CA GLY A 2 21.56 2.51 3.81
C GLY A 2 20.86 3.67 4.50
N GLY A 3 19.93 4.33 3.81
CA GLY A 3 19.11 5.38 4.38
C GLY A 3 18.09 4.84 5.40
N MET A 4 17.55 5.72 6.24
CA MET A 4 16.38 5.40 7.06
C MET A 4 15.16 5.15 6.17
N THR A 5 14.37 4.15 6.54
CA THR A 5 13.07 3.82 5.93
C THR A 5 12.09 3.59 7.08
N ASP A 6 11.11 4.49 7.20
CA ASP A 6 10.05 4.43 8.22
C ASP A 6 8.70 4.30 7.51
N ILE A 7 8.33 3.06 7.21
CA ILE A 7 7.08 2.68 6.56
C ILE A 7 5.92 2.85 7.53
N ALA A 8 6.13 2.54 8.82
CA ALA A 8 5.10 2.70 9.84
C ALA A 8 4.60 4.15 9.91
N GLN A 9 5.51 5.12 10.02
CA GLN A 9 5.18 6.53 10.05
C GLN A 9 4.52 6.99 8.73
N ALA A 10 4.99 6.50 7.58
CA ALA A 10 4.39 6.81 6.28
C ALA A 10 2.92 6.35 6.21
N VAL A 11 2.63 5.12 6.65
CA VAL A 11 1.26 4.58 6.72
C VAL A 11 0.41 5.39 7.69
N GLY A 12 0.92 5.71 8.88
CA GLY A 12 0.18 6.51 9.87
C GLY A 12 -0.13 7.92 9.37
N ALA A 13 0.82 8.58 8.71
CA ALA A 13 0.63 9.90 8.13
C ALA A 13 -0.41 9.88 7.01
N ALA A 14 -0.31 8.93 6.08
CA ALA A 14 -1.29 8.75 5.00
C ALA A 14 -2.70 8.44 5.55
N THR A 15 -2.80 7.65 6.61
CA THR A 15 -4.08 7.34 7.27
C THR A 15 -4.72 8.59 7.85
N ARG A 16 -3.96 9.43 8.57
CA ARG A 16 -4.46 10.72 9.09
C ARG A 16 -4.91 11.67 7.98
N LEU A 17 -4.17 11.73 6.87
CA LEU A 17 -4.56 12.55 5.73
C LEU A 17 -5.85 12.05 5.08
N ALA A 18 -6.01 10.72 4.95
CA ALA A 18 -7.20 10.12 4.38
C ALA A 18 -8.44 10.36 5.27
N THR A 19 -8.31 10.24 6.59
CA THR A 19 -9.43 10.45 7.52
C THR A 19 -9.77 11.92 7.73
N ALA A 20 -8.79 12.83 7.61
CA ALA A 20 -9.01 14.27 7.72
C ALA A 20 -9.41 14.94 6.39
N ALA A 21 -9.54 14.19 5.30
CA ALA A 21 -9.91 14.73 4.00
C ALA A 21 -11.30 15.42 4.07
N PRO A 22 -11.44 16.66 3.57
CA PRO A 22 -12.69 17.43 3.69
C PRO A 22 -13.85 16.83 2.87
N TYR A 23 -13.56 15.91 1.96
CA TYR A 23 -14.53 15.19 1.14
C TYR A 23 -14.32 13.69 1.31
N GLN A 24 -15.42 12.98 1.58
CA GLN A 24 -15.37 11.52 1.69
C GLN A 24 -15.26 10.90 0.29
N GLY A 25 -14.14 10.22 0.04
CA GLY A 25 -14.00 9.35 -1.12
C GLY A 25 -14.82 8.06 -0.93
N ARG A 26 -15.19 7.42 -2.04
CA ARG A 26 -15.84 6.08 -2.01
C ARG A 26 -14.98 4.99 -1.35
N ARG A 27 -13.67 5.22 -1.25
CA ARG A 27 -12.65 4.31 -0.72
C ARG A 27 -11.40 5.10 -0.34
N ALA A 28 -10.65 4.60 0.63
CA ALA A 28 -9.30 5.08 0.95
C ALA A 28 -8.27 4.05 0.46
N VAL A 29 -7.32 4.48 -0.38
CA VAL A 29 -6.25 3.61 -0.90
C VAL A 29 -4.91 4.27 -0.61
N ILE A 30 -4.05 3.57 0.12
CA ILE A 30 -2.68 3.96 0.44
C ILE A 30 -1.74 3.11 -0.42
N ASN A 31 -0.84 3.73 -1.16
CA ASN A 31 0.12 3.03 -2.01
C ASN A 31 1.53 3.26 -1.46
N ILE A 32 2.19 2.20 -1.00
CA ILE A 32 3.57 2.25 -0.49
C ILE A 32 4.53 1.75 -1.58
N LEU A 33 5.48 2.60 -1.96
CA LEU A 33 6.56 2.30 -2.88
C LEU A 33 7.87 2.26 -2.08
N SER A 34 8.64 1.17 -2.12
CA SER A 34 9.86 1.04 -1.30
C SER A 34 10.91 0.09 -1.89
N ASP A 35 12.18 0.31 -1.54
CA ASP A 35 13.33 -0.56 -1.81
C ASP A 35 13.89 -1.26 -0.56
N GLY A 36 13.26 -1.06 0.61
CA GLY A 36 13.78 -1.51 1.90
C GLY A 36 12.70 -1.96 2.88
N VAL A 37 13.14 -2.62 3.95
CA VAL A 37 12.27 -2.83 5.13
C VAL A 37 12.15 -1.53 5.90
N ASP A 38 11.13 -1.50 6.75
CA ASP A 38 11.14 -0.57 7.86
C ASP A 38 12.34 -0.87 8.76
N ASN A 39 13.10 0.18 9.09
CA ASN A 39 14.25 0.10 9.98
C ASN A 39 14.27 1.24 10.99
N ALA A 40 13.15 1.94 11.16
CA ALA A 40 13.03 3.11 12.00
C ALA A 40 11.60 3.23 12.53
N GLY A 41 11.46 3.44 13.84
CA GLY A 41 10.16 3.69 14.45
C GLY A 41 9.43 2.43 14.89
N PHE A 42 8.12 2.39 14.63
CA PHE A 42 7.20 1.36 15.10
C PHE A 42 7.15 0.17 14.14
N GLU A 43 6.65 -0.98 14.62
CA GLU A 43 6.34 -2.10 13.74
C GLU A 43 5.25 -1.71 12.72
N PRO A 44 5.50 -1.85 11.40
CA PRO A 44 4.54 -1.45 10.38
C PRO A 44 3.20 -2.17 10.45
N ALA A 45 3.18 -3.41 10.95
CA ALA A 45 1.96 -4.20 11.10
C ALA A 45 0.92 -3.49 11.98
N MET A 46 1.35 -2.79 13.03
CA MET A 46 0.45 -2.07 13.94
C MET A 46 -0.30 -0.95 13.22
N LEU A 47 0.42 -0.13 12.44
CA LEU A 47 -0.16 1.01 11.72
C LEU A 47 -0.90 0.56 10.46
N ARG A 48 -0.48 -0.55 9.84
CA ARG A 48 -1.26 -1.23 8.80
C ARG A 48 -2.63 -1.61 9.34
N ASP A 49 -2.68 -2.30 10.48
CA ASP A 49 -3.94 -2.80 11.03
C ASP A 49 -4.87 -1.65 11.44
N GLU A 50 -4.31 -0.53 11.93
CA GLU A 50 -5.07 0.70 12.19
C GLU A 50 -5.66 1.29 10.91
N ALA A 51 -4.87 1.42 9.84
CA ALA A 51 -5.34 1.94 8.57
C ALA A 51 -6.45 1.06 7.96
N ILE A 52 -6.32 -0.27 8.04
CA ILE A 52 -7.34 -1.21 7.59
C ILE A 52 -8.62 -1.07 8.40
N ARG A 53 -8.53 -0.94 9.74
CA ARG A 53 -9.70 -0.68 10.60
C ARG A 53 -10.37 0.65 10.26
N ALA A 54 -9.62 1.65 9.82
CA ALA A 54 -10.14 2.92 9.32
C ALA A 54 -10.74 2.84 7.90
N GLY A 55 -10.80 1.64 7.30
CA GLY A 55 -11.40 1.40 5.99
C GLY A 55 -10.45 1.60 4.80
N ALA A 56 -9.15 1.75 5.05
CA ALA A 56 -8.16 1.88 3.99
C ALA A 56 -7.72 0.51 3.41
N THR A 57 -7.35 0.52 2.14
CA THR A 57 -6.60 -0.57 1.49
C THR A 57 -5.16 -0.11 1.30
N ILE A 58 -4.19 -0.94 1.68
CA ILE A 58 -2.76 -0.66 1.52
C ILE A 58 -2.18 -1.58 0.45
N ASN A 59 -1.75 -0.97 -0.67
CA ASN A 59 -1.06 -1.65 -1.76
C ASN A 59 0.45 -1.41 -1.66
N GLY A 60 1.23 -2.32 -2.26
CA GLY A 60 2.68 -2.24 -2.30
C GLY A 60 3.23 -2.29 -3.72
N VAL A 61 4.28 -1.52 -3.96
CA VAL A 61 5.21 -1.72 -5.08
C VAL A 61 6.62 -1.74 -4.50
N VAL A 62 7.29 -2.87 -4.61
CA VAL A 62 8.66 -3.03 -4.11
C VAL A 62 9.65 -3.07 -5.27
N PHE A 63 10.80 -2.46 -5.10
CA PHE A 63 11.86 -2.43 -6.11
C PHE A 63 13.23 -2.69 -5.49
N GLY A 64 14.24 -2.90 -6.33
CA GLY A 64 15.60 -3.22 -5.89
C GLY A 64 15.87 -4.71 -5.70
N GLY A 65 17.07 -5.04 -5.22
CA GLY A 65 17.63 -6.40 -5.25
C GLY A 65 17.28 -7.29 -4.05
N ARG A 66 16.51 -6.80 -3.08
CA ARG A 66 16.30 -7.48 -1.79
C ARG A 66 15.23 -8.58 -1.93
N GLN A 67 15.65 -9.85 -1.87
CA GLN A 67 14.80 -10.99 -2.21
C GLN A 67 13.66 -11.24 -1.21
N ASP A 68 13.86 -10.90 0.06
CA ASP A 68 12.88 -11.07 1.14
C ASP A 68 11.88 -9.92 1.23
N LEU A 69 12.11 -8.82 0.52
CA LEU A 69 11.24 -7.64 0.56
C LEU A 69 9.79 -7.92 0.15
N PRO A 70 9.51 -8.74 -0.88
CA PRO A 70 8.14 -9.09 -1.19
C PRO A 70 7.45 -9.93 -0.11
N ALA A 71 8.17 -10.78 0.63
CA ALA A 71 7.59 -11.53 1.74
C ALA A 71 7.29 -10.60 2.92
N TYR A 72 8.28 -9.78 3.29
CA TYR A 72 8.14 -8.75 4.30
C TYR A 72 6.94 -7.82 4.06
N PHE A 73 6.74 -7.33 2.84
CA PHE A 73 5.60 -6.47 2.51
C PHE A 73 4.26 -7.18 2.68
N ARG A 74 4.15 -8.45 2.30
CA ARG A 74 2.92 -9.25 2.48
C ARG A 74 2.60 -9.46 3.95
N GLU A 75 3.62 -9.70 4.75
CA GLU A 75 3.46 -10.01 6.18
C GLU A 75 3.21 -8.76 7.03
N ASN A 76 3.80 -7.61 6.68
CA ASN A 76 3.88 -6.46 7.59
C ASN A 76 3.24 -5.17 7.05
N VAL A 77 3.11 -5.00 5.73
CA VAL A 77 2.81 -3.68 5.14
C VAL A 77 1.47 -3.63 4.42
N ILE A 78 1.22 -4.56 3.50
CA ILE A 78 -0.01 -4.53 2.68
C ILE A 78 -1.19 -5.17 3.40
N GLY A 79 -2.41 -4.74 3.07
CA GLY A 79 -3.63 -5.36 3.58
C GLY A 79 -4.90 -4.55 3.29
N GLY A 80 -6.04 -5.11 3.69
CA GLY A 80 -7.36 -4.58 3.36
C GLY A 80 -7.95 -5.19 2.08
N PRO A 81 -9.24 -4.90 1.77
CA PRO A 81 -9.94 -5.54 0.66
C PRO A 81 -9.27 -5.28 -0.70
N GLY A 82 -8.91 -6.34 -1.41
CA GLY A 82 -8.33 -6.24 -2.75
C GLY A 82 -6.89 -5.71 -2.80
N ALA A 83 -6.21 -5.64 -1.65
CA ALA A 83 -4.81 -5.24 -1.56
C ALA A 83 -3.91 -6.08 -2.48
N PHE A 84 -2.93 -5.45 -3.09
CA PHE A 84 -1.97 -6.15 -3.95
C PHE A 84 -0.54 -5.67 -3.74
N LEU A 85 0.40 -6.54 -4.14
CA LEU A 85 1.82 -6.24 -4.21
C LEU A 85 2.32 -6.43 -5.63
N MET A 86 3.09 -5.46 -6.13
CA MET A 86 3.88 -5.58 -7.37
C MET A 86 5.37 -5.50 -7.04
N THR A 87 6.20 -6.13 -7.86
CA THR A 87 7.65 -6.14 -7.68
C THR A 87 8.33 -5.72 -8.98
N VAL A 88 9.27 -4.79 -8.88
CA VAL A 88 10.12 -4.31 -9.96
C VAL A 88 11.52 -4.89 -9.74
N ARG A 89 11.94 -5.83 -10.60
CA ARG A 89 13.27 -6.45 -10.51
C ARG A 89 14.31 -5.66 -11.28
N ASP A 90 13.93 -5.15 -12.45
CA ASP A 90 14.76 -4.29 -13.29
C ASP A 90 14.22 -2.85 -13.21
N PRO A 91 15.07 -1.85 -12.90
CA PRO A 91 14.67 -0.44 -12.94
C PRO A 91 13.98 0.00 -14.23
N GLN A 92 14.32 -0.61 -15.38
CA GLN A 92 13.70 -0.30 -16.67
C GLN A 92 12.22 -0.71 -16.74
N ASP A 93 11.78 -1.66 -15.90
CA ASP A 93 10.38 -2.09 -15.83
C ASP A 93 9.50 -1.16 -14.98
N LEU A 94 10.10 -0.22 -14.24
CA LEU A 94 9.36 0.65 -13.31
C LEU A 94 8.19 1.39 -13.99
N PRO A 95 8.34 2.03 -15.18
CA PRO A 95 7.22 2.71 -15.84
C PRO A 95 6.04 1.76 -16.13
N LYS A 96 6.32 0.57 -16.65
CA LYS A 96 5.31 -0.45 -16.96
C LYS A 96 4.59 -0.96 -15.72
N VAL A 97 5.31 -1.13 -14.61
CA VAL A 97 4.72 -1.57 -13.34
C VAL A 97 3.83 -0.47 -12.75
N LEU A 98 4.27 0.79 -12.78
CA LEU A 98 3.47 1.92 -12.30
C LEU A 98 2.20 2.11 -13.15
N GLU A 99 2.27 1.92 -14.46
CA GLU A 99 1.10 1.93 -15.34
C GLU A 99 0.11 0.81 -14.96
N LYS A 100 0.59 -0.43 -14.82
CA LYS A 100 -0.23 -1.58 -14.41
C LYS A 100 -0.87 -1.36 -13.03
N LYS A 101 -0.11 -0.77 -12.10
CA LYS A 101 -0.60 -0.38 -10.77
C LYS A 101 -1.74 0.62 -10.88
N PHE A 102 -1.58 1.66 -11.69
CA PHE A 102 -2.60 2.70 -11.86
C PHE A 102 -3.90 2.11 -12.40
N TRP A 103 -3.83 1.26 -13.44
CA TRP A 103 -4.99 0.54 -13.95
C TRP A 103 -5.68 -0.32 -12.88
N ARG A 104 -4.91 -1.02 -12.05
CA ARG A 104 -5.47 -1.85 -10.99
C ARG A 104 -6.18 -1.05 -9.91
N ASP A 105 -5.64 0.11 -9.55
CA ASP A 105 -6.31 1.04 -8.66
C ASP A 105 -7.65 1.50 -9.25
N LEU A 106 -7.69 1.89 -10.52
CA LEU A 106 -8.92 2.30 -11.17
C LEU A 106 -9.97 1.19 -11.17
N ILE A 107 -9.61 -0.03 -11.62
CA ILE A 107 -10.55 -1.15 -11.73
C ILE A 107 -11.08 -1.60 -10.36
N ALA A 108 -10.22 -1.65 -9.34
CA ALA A 108 -10.66 -1.98 -7.97
C ALA A 108 -11.71 -0.98 -7.42
N GLY A 109 -11.88 0.18 -8.06
CA GLY A 109 -12.86 1.20 -7.67
C GLY A 109 -14.21 1.05 -8.35
N HIS A 110 -14.28 0.16 -9.35
CA HIS A 110 -15.45 -0.04 -10.19
C HIS A 110 -16.28 -1.27 -9.80
N THR A 111 -15.95 -1.98 -8.71
CA THR A 111 -16.83 -3.06 -8.23
C THR A 111 -18.19 -2.46 -7.84
N PRO A 112 -19.29 -2.77 -8.56
CA PRO A 112 -20.58 -2.17 -8.30
C PRO A 112 -21.08 -2.56 -6.91
N SER A 113 -21.57 -1.60 -6.16
CA SER A 113 -22.10 -1.77 -4.79
C SER A 113 -23.45 -2.50 -4.75
N SER A 114 -23.74 -3.40 -5.69
CA SER A 114 -25.08 -3.99 -5.87
C SER A 114 -25.01 -5.50 -6.09
N LEU A 115 -24.59 -6.24 -5.08
CA LEU A 115 -24.95 -7.65 -4.85
C LEU A 115 -25.04 -7.92 -3.33
N GLN A 116 -25.81 -7.12 -2.61
CA GLN A 116 -26.37 -7.46 -1.28
C GLN A 116 -27.77 -6.85 -1.18
N ALA A 117 -28.70 -7.37 -1.99
CA ALA A 117 -30.13 -7.27 -1.78
C ALA A 117 -30.74 -8.54 -2.38
N GLY A 118 -31.07 -9.48 -1.51
CA GLY A 118 -31.62 -10.80 -1.80
C GLY A 118 -31.78 -11.58 -0.52
#